data_AF-A0A972LUU1-F1
#
_entry.id   AF-A0A972LUU1-F1
#
_cell.length_a   1.000
_cell.length_b   1.000
_cell.length_c   1.000
_cell.angle_alpha   90.00
_cell.angle_beta   90.00
_cell.angle_gamma   90.00
#
_symmetry.space_group_name_H-M   'P 1'
#
loop_
_entity.id
_entity.type
_entity.pdbx_description
1 polymer ?
#
loop_
_entity_poly.entity_id
_entity_poly.type
_entity_poly.pdbx_seq_one_letter_code
_entity_poly.pdbx_strand_id
1 'polypeptide(L)'
;MASKSQDREDLLRDATAFTTRVQLQVSSGERSEVVFAGFRAGGAASFYFDQDPVYHFNSAGQLRRAFVDDYLVKAEAGRLVRLHRQRSDSESALLRDAMTTDEQQTFCCTVLQRLRKLLQRIVEADFVLEGQVQDDEDDKLAENALDRLTTYLKQLDEIRVADTPRVAG
;
A
#
# COMPACT_ATOMS: atom_id res chain seq x y z
N MET A 1 17.56 21.52 -6.89
CA MET A 1 18.39 20.37 -6.48
C MET A 1 17.61 19.09 -6.78
N ALA A 2 18.08 18.39 -7.82
CA ALA A 2 17.80 17.03 -8.29
C ALA A 2 16.57 16.26 -7.75
N SER A 3 15.60 16.09 -8.65
CA SER A 3 14.70 14.94 -8.86
C SER A 3 15.17 13.65 -8.17
N LYS A 4 14.51 13.24 -7.09
CA LYS A 4 14.64 11.91 -6.47
C LYS A 4 13.71 10.89 -7.16
N SER A 5 13.76 10.79 -8.48
CA SER A 5 12.96 9.84 -9.27
C SER A 5 13.69 8.54 -9.60
N GLN A 6 14.88 8.31 -9.02
CA GLN A 6 15.67 7.09 -9.19
C GLN A 6 15.93 6.45 -7.82
N ASP A 7 15.96 5.12 -7.78
CA ASP A 7 16.26 4.24 -6.63
C ASP A 7 15.11 3.94 -5.65
N ARG A 8 13.97 3.45 -6.15
CA ARG A 8 13.49 2.18 -5.60
C ARG A 8 13.87 1.10 -6.60
N GLU A 9 15.02 0.49 -6.31
CA GLU A 9 15.43 -0.86 -6.71
C GLU A 9 14.22 -1.77 -7.00
N ASP A 10 14.37 -2.62 -8.01
CA ASP A 10 13.35 -3.52 -8.57
C ASP A 10 12.54 -4.22 -7.46
N LEU A 11 11.40 -3.64 -7.06
CA LEU A 11 10.60 -4.13 -5.94
C LEU A 11 10.06 -5.54 -6.21
N LEU A 12 9.86 -5.91 -7.48
CA LEU A 12 9.53 -7.28 -7.85
C LEU A 12 10.66 -8.25 -7.54
N ARG A 13 11.91 -7.83 -7.60
CA ARG A 13 13.06 -8.69 -7.26
C ARG A 13 13.38 -8.65 -5.77
N ASP A 14 13.44 -7.46 -5.18
CA ASP A 14 14.08 -7.27 -3.88
C ASP A 14 13.12 -7.43 -2.70
N ALA A 15 11.81 -7.32 -2.92
CA ALA A 15 10.79 -7.46 -1.89
C ALA A 15 10.45 -8.93 -1.57
N THR A 16 11.48 -9.72 -1.26
CA THR A 16 11.44 -11.16 -0.95
C THR A 16 10.52 -11.54 0.21
N ALA A 17 10.17 -10.58 1.08
CA ALA A 17 9.19 -10.78 2.14
C ALA A 17 7.74 -10.99 1.64
N PHE A 18 7.45 -10.71 0.36
CA PHE A 18 6.16 -10.96 -0.26
C PHE A 18 6.23 -12.21 -1.14
N THR A 19 5.54 -13.28 -0.73
CA THR A 19 5.52 -14.54 -1.47
C THR A 19 4.74 -14.42 -2.79
N THR A 20 3.71 -13.58 -2.80
CA THR A 20 2.99 -13.21 -4.02
C THR A 20 3.07 -11.70 -4.24
N ARG A 21 3.42 -11.26 -5.43
CA ARG A 21 3.55 -9.82 -5.75
C ARG A 21 3.37 -9.55 -7.23
N VAL A 22 2.88 -8.35 -7.54
CA VAL A 22 2.59 -7.89 -8.89
C VAL A 22 2.99 -6.43 -9.04
N GLN A 23 3.48 -6.08 -10.22
CA GLN A 23 3.73 -4.71 -10.63
C GLN A 23 2.93 -4.41 -11.89
N LEU A 24 2.14 -3.36 -11.81
CA LEU A 24 1.28 -2.88 -12.87
C LEU A 24 1.70 -1.46 -13.24
N GLN A 25 1.57 -1.11 -14.50
CA GLN A 25 1.53 0.28 -14.93
C GLN A 25 0.07 0.62 -15.27
N VAL A 26 -0.51 1.60 -14.60
CA VAL A 26 -1.92 1.98 -14.77
C VAL A 26 -2.04 3.40 -15.32
N SER A 27 -3.04 3.64 -16.18
CA SER A 27 -3.31 4.96 -16.74
C SER A 27 -4.02 5.86 -15.72
N SER A 28 -3.38 6.97 -15.34
CA SER A 28 -3.93 8.00 -14.46
C SER A 28 -4.00 9.35 -15.21
N GLY A 29 -4.97 9.45 -16.12
CA GLY A 29 -5.14 10.64 -16.97
C GLY A 29 -4.10 10.65 -18.08
N GLU A 30 -3.34 11.73 -18.20
CA GLU A 30 -2.26 11.87 -19.19
C GLU A 30 -0.93 11.21 -18.76
N ARG A 31 -0.88 10.65 -17.55
CA ARG A 31 0.32 10.03 -16.99
C ARG A 31 0.05 8.57 -16.64
N SER A 32 1.09 7.75 -16.73
CA SER A 32 1.10 6.42 -16.13
C SER A 32 1.66 6.46 -14.71
N GLU A 33 1.13 5.59 -13.87
CA GLU A 33 1.56 5.37 -12.50
C GLU A 33 1.95 3.89 -12.35
N VAL A 34 3.06 3.62 -11.67
CA VAL A 34 3.49 2.27 -11.36
C VAL A 34 2.90 1.86 -10.01
N VAL A 35 2.16 0.76 -10.00
CA VAL A 35 1.55 0.19 -8.81
C VAL A 35 2.19 -1.15 -8.50
N PHE A 36 2.83 -1.26 -7.34
CA PHE A 36 3.29 -2.53 -6.80
C PHE A 36 2.35 -2.99 -5.69
N ALA A 37 1.89 -4.24 -5.76
CA ALA A 37 1.13 -4.89 -4.69
C ALA A 37 1.83 -6.19 -4.27
N GLY A 38 2.05 -6.36 -2.97
CA GLY A 38 2.72 -7.51 -2.40
C GLY A 38 1.94 -8.11 -1.23
N PHE A 39 1.89 -9.44 -1.18
CA PHE A 39 1.24 -10.23 -0.15
C PHE A 39 2.26 -11.10 0.57
N ARG A 40 2.22 -11.06 1.90
CA ARG A 40 3.01 -11.96 2.75
C ARG A 40 2.32 -13.30 2.89
N ALA A 41 3.06 -14.35 3.27
CA ALA A 41 2.51 -15.68 3.56
C ALA A 41 1.32 -15.63 4.54
N GLY A 42 1.41 -14.79 5.58
CA GLY A 42 0.32 -14.58 6.55
C GLY A 42 -0.87 -13.74 6.06
N GLY A 43 -0.96 -13.39 4.77
CA GLY A 43 -2.09 -12.67 4.18
C GLY A 43 -2.02 -11.14 4.27
N ALA A 44 -1.03 -10.58 4.96
CA ALA A 44 -0.84 -9.12 5.03
C ALA A 44 -0.47 -8.55 3.65
N ALA A 45 -1.18 -7.51 3.21
CA ALA A 45 -0.98 -6.86 1.92
C ALA A 45 -0.22 -5.52 2.05
N SER A 46 0.45 -5.11 0.98
CA SER A 46 1.09 -3.81 0.85
C SER A 46 0.93 -3.27 -0.56
N PHE A 47 0.63 -2.00 -0.69
CA PHE A 47 0.40 -1.29 -1.94
C PHE A 47 1.31 -0.09 -2.02
N TYR A 48 1.99 0.06 -3.14
CA TYR A 48 2.89 1.17 -3.43
C TYR A 48 2.40 1.80 -4.72
N PHE A 49 2.09 3.08 -4.65
CA PHE A 49 1.66 3.92 -5.77
C PHE A 49 2.81 4.86 -6.09
N ASP A 50 3.58 4.53 -7.13
CA ASP A 50 4.90 5.09 -7.42
C ASP A 50 5.78 5.12 -6.14
N GLN A 51 6.12 6.32 -5.67
CA GLN A 51 6.88 6.54 -4.44
C GLN A 51 5.98 6.79 -3.22
N ASP A 52 4.85 7.46 -3.45
CA ASP A 52 3.88 7.96 -2.48
C ASP A 52 2.52 8.08 -3.21
N PRO A 53 1.44 7.45 -2.71
CA PRO A 53 1.30 6.84 -1.39
C PRO A 53 1.71 5.36 -1.26
N VAL A 54 1.99 4.95 -0.02
CA VAL A 54 2.17 3.54 0.35
C VAL A 54 1.17 3.16 1.42
N TYR A 55 0.50 2.02 1.26
CA TYR A 55 -0.45 1.47 2.24
C TYR A 55 -0.06 0.07 2.68
N HIS A 56 -0.07 -0.16 3.98
CA HIS A 56 0.20 -1.47 4.56
C HIS A 56 -1.00 -1.93 5.38
N PHE A 57 -1.42 -3.16 5.10
CA PHE A 57 -2.50 -3.84 5.79
C PHE A 57 -1.94 -4.96 6.67
N ASN A 58 -2.71 -5.40 7.66
CA ASN A 58 -2.48 -6.66 8.35
C ASN A 58 -3.23 -7.80 7.63
N SER A 59 -3.13 -9.01 8.18
CA SER A 59 -3.79 -10.21 7.63
C SER A 59 -5.33 -10.14 7.67
N ALA A 60 -5.89 -9.30 8.54
CA ALA A 60 -7.32 -9.04 8.64
C ALA A 60 -7.81 -7.91 7.71
N GLY A 61 -6.98 -7.43 6.79
CA GLY A 61 -7.33 -6.34 5.87
C GLY A 61 -7.45 -4.97 6.52
N GLN A 62 -6.95 -4.80 7.76
CA GLN A 62 -6.98 -3.52 8.47
C GLN A 62 -5.72 -2.70 8.16
N LEU A 63 -5.88 -1.40 7.95
CA LEU A 63 -4.79 -0.48 7.72
C LEU A 63 -3.97 -0.31 8.99
N ARG A 64 -2.67 -0.63 8.91
CA ARG A 64 -1.74 -0.53 10.03
C ARG A 64 -0.75 0.61 9.88
N ARG A 65 -0.32 0.90 8.65
CA ARG A 65 0.65 1.95 8.33
C ARG A 65 0.39 2.50 6.94
N ALA A 66 0.67 3.77 6.74
CA ALA A 66 0.74 4.39 5.43
C ALA A 66 1.89 5.40 5.37
N PHE A 67 2.39 5.67 4.18
CA PHE A 67 3.25 6.81 3.90
C PHE A 67 2.55 7.67 2.87
N VAL A 68 2.18 8.89 3.24
CA VAL A 68 1.38 9.80 2.41
C VAL A 68 1.82 11.23 2.65
N ASP A 69 2.10 11.99 1.59
CA ASP A 69 2.50 13.39 1.62
C ASP A 69 3.73 13.63 2.55
N ASP A 70 4.73 12.75 2.50
CA ASP A 70 5.89 12.72 3.40
C ASP A 70 5.59 12.41 4.90
N TYR A 71 4.33 12.12 5.26
CA TYR A 71 3.96 11.70 6.60
C TYR A 71 3.98 10.18 6.73
N LEU A 72 4.58 9.69 7.82
CA LEU A 72 4.35 8.32 8.26
C LEU A 72 3.06 8.29 9.09
N VAL A 73 2.02 7.64 8.57
CA VAL A 73 0.79 7.35 9.30
C VAL A 73 0.89 5.95 9.90
N LYS A 74 0.54 5.79 11.16
CA LYS A 74 0.47 4.46 11.80
C LYS A 74 -0.77 4.33 12.67
N ALA A 75 -1.25 3.10 12.76
CA ALA A 75 -2.34 2.72 13.63
C ALA A 75 -1.83 2.49 15.05
N GLU A 76 -2.51 3.07 16.04
CA GLU A 76 -2.23 2.93 17.47
C GLU A 76 -3.55 2.90 18.24
N ALA A 77 -3.85 1.77 18.87
CA ALA A 77 -5.09 1.54 19.63
C ALA A 77 -6.36 1.93 18.83
N GLY A 78 -6.41 1.51 17.56
CA GLY A 78 -7.55 1.74 16.67
C GLY A 78 -7.63 3.16 16.09
N ARG A 79 -6.61 4.00 16.32
CA ARG A 79 -6.53 5.37 15.79
C ARG A 79 -5.34 5.58 14.88
N LEU A 80 -5.46 6.50 13.93
CA LEU A 80 -4.35 6.92 13.08
C LEU A 80 -3.58 8.07 13.71
N VAL A 81 -2.26 7.94 13.68
CA VAL A 81 -1.32 8.95 14.17
C VAL A 81 -0.36 9.27 13.04
N ARG A 82 -0.21 10.57 12.74
CA ARG A 82 0.76 11.11 11.79
C ARG A 82 2.08 11.38 12.50
N LEU A 83 3.17 11.02 11.86
CA LEU A 83 4.52 11.31 12.29
C LEU A 83 5.26 12.02 11.17
N HIS A 84 5.85 13.15 11.50
CA HIS A 84 6.71 13.88 10.59
C HIS A 84 7.91 14.44 11.33
N ARG A 85 9.02 14.59 10.60
CA ARG A 85 10.23 15.21 11.14
C ARG A 85 10.17 16.70 10.86
N GLN A 86 10.10 17.50 11.90
CA GLN A 86 10.35 18.93 11.78
C GLN A 86 11.83 19.17 12.01
N ARG A 87 12.52 19.70 11.00
CA ARG A 87 13.90 20.15 11.12
C ARG A 87 13.88 21.64 11.46
N SER A 88 14.57 22.02 12.54
CA SER A 88 14.99 23.39 12.79
C SER A 88 16.48 23.53 12.48
N ASP A 89 17.00 24.76 12.46
CA ASP A 89 18.42 25.06 12.21
C ASP A 89 19.37 24.43 13.24
N SER A 90 18.84 23.87 14.34
CA SER A 90 19.64 23.32 15.44
C SER A 90 19.29 21.88 15.81
N GLU A 91 18.06 21.40 15.55
CA GLU A 91 17.61 20.07 15.97
C GLU A 91 16.57 19.46 15.02
N SER A 92 16.47 18.13 15.00
CA SER A 92 15.36 17.42 14.35
C SER A 92 14.40 16.87 15.41
N ALA A 93 13.17 17.38 15.46
CA ALA A 93 12.11 16.87 16.32
C ALA A 93 11.19 15.92 15.51
N LEU A 94 10.82 14.79 16.11
CA LEU A 94 9.78 13.91 15.57
C LEU A 94 8.44 14.33 16.18
N LEU A 95 7.61 14.98 15.40
CA LEU A 95 6.27 15.38 15.81
C LEU A 95 5.28 14.23 15.59
N ARG A 96 4.32 14.15 16.50
CA ARG A 96 3.30 13.10 16.56
C ARG A 96 1.93 13.75 16.73
N ASP A 97 1.10 13.63 15.72
CA ASP A 97 -0.24 14.22 15.69
C ASP A 97 -1.28 13.11 15.52
N ALA A 98 -2.11 12.91 16.56
CA ALA A 98 -3.24 12.00 16.44
C ALA A 98 -4.28 12.63 15.50
N MET A 99 -4.76 11.86 14.51
CA MET A 99 -5.85 12.31 13.67
C MET A 99 -7.14 12.41 14.50
N THR A 100 -7.94 13.43 14.22
CA THR A 100 -9.33 13.47 14.72
C THR A 100 -10.14 12.35 14.08
N THR A 101 -11.32 12.06 14.62
CA THR A 101 -12.24 11.07 14.04
C THR A 101 -12.59 11.40 12.59
N ASP A 102 -12.86 12.67 12.29
CA ASP A 102 -13.23 13.13 10.96
C ASP A 102 -12.05 13.05 9.97
N GLU A 103 -10.85 13.40 10.43
CA GLU A 103 -9.61 13.25 9.65
C GLU A 103 -9.34 11.78 9.32
N GLN A 104 -9.49 10.90 10.32
CA GLN A 104 -9.31 9.46 10.14
C GLN A 104 -10.34 8.88 9.16
N GLN A 105 -11.62 9.25 9.30
CA GLN A 105 -12.66 8.79 8.39
C GLN A 105 -12.39 9.26 6.95
N THR A 106 -12.02 10.53 6.79
CA THR A 106 -11.66 11.10 5.49
C THR A 106 -10.47 10.36 4.88
N PHE A 107 -9.43 10.08 5.67
CA PHE A 107 -8.25 9.35 5.24
C PHE A 107 -8.62 7.92 4.80
N CYS A 108 -9.39 7.18 5.61
CA CYS A 108 -9.87 5.84 5.26
C CYS A 108 -10.70 5.84 3.97
N CYS A 109 -11.57 6.83 3.75
CA CYS A 109 -12.32 6.99 2.51
C CYS A 109 -11.39 7.23 1.31
N THR A 110 -10.37 8.08 1.46
CA THR A 110 -9.37 8.34 0.41
C THR A 110 -8.60 7.07 0.03
N VAL A 111 -8.14 6.29 1.03
CA VAL A 111 -7.46 5.00 0.80
C VAL A 111 -8.38 4.05 0.03
N LEU A 112 -9.63 3.91 0.48
CA LEU A 112 -10.61 3.03 -0.16
C LEU A 112 -10.88 3.44 -1.61
N GLN A 113 -11.08 4.74 -1.86
CA GLN A 113 -11.31 5.26 -3.20
C GLN A 113 -10.12 5.01 -4.12
N ARG A 114 -8.89 5.13 -3.62
CA ARG A 114 -7.68 4.83 -4.39
C ARG A 114 -7.61 3.36 -4.79
N LEU A 115 -7.86 2.45 -3.84
CA LEU A 115 -7.87 1.01 -4.09
C LEU A 115 -9.01 0.58 -5.03
N ARG A 116 -10.19 1.21 -4.92
CA ARG A 116 -11.30 0.99 -5.86
C ARG A 116 -10.99 1.46 -7.28
N LYS A 117 -10.31 2.61 -7.43
CA LYS A 117 -9.83 3.07 -8.73
C LYS A 117 -8.86 2.06 -9.34
N LEU A 118 -7.92 1.52 -8.56
CA LEU A 118 -7.02 0.46 -9.01
C LEU A 118 -7.81 -0.79 -9.47
N LEU A 119 -8.77 -1.25 -8.67
CA LEU A 119 -9.63 -2.39 -9.05
C LEU A 119 -10.38 -2.13 -10.36
N GLN A 120 -10.95 -0.93 -10.51
CA GLN A 120 -11.66 -0.55 -11.73
C GLN A 120 -10.75 -0.65 -12.95
N ARG A 121 -9.51 -0.14 -12.87
CA ARG A 121 -8.52 -0.27 -13.96
C ARG A 121 -8.19 -1.70 -14.31
N ILE A 122 -8.05 -2.57 -13.30
CA ILE A 122 -7.81 -4.00 -13.53
C ILE A 122 -9.01 -4.65 -14.24
N VAL A 123 -10.23 -4.35 -13.81
CA VAL A 123 -11.46 -4.90 -14.41
C VAL A 123 -11.68 -4.38 -15.84
N GLU A 124 -11.35 -3.12 -16.10
CA GLU A 124 -11.42 -2.49 -17.44
C GLU A 124 -10.26 -2.92 -18.36
N ALA A 125 -9.29 -3.69 -17.85
CA ALA A 125 -8.04 -4.02 -18.52
C ALA A 125 -7.23 -2.78 -18.97
N ASP A 126 -7.37 -1.66 -18.26
CA ASP A 126 -6.60 -0.42 -18.46
C ASP A 126 -5.33 -0.44 -17.59
N PHE A 127 -4.47 -1.41 -17.86
CA PHE A 127 -3.18 -1.57 -17.22
C PHE A 127 -2.21 -2.36 -18.10
N VAL A 128 -0.92 -2.21 -17.85
CA VAL A 128 0.15 -3.06 -18.38
C VAL A 128 0.74 -3.85 -17.22
N LEU A 129 0.84 -5.18 -17.37
CA LEU A 129 1.50 -6.03 -16.40
C LEU A 129 3.01 -5.99 -16.65
N GLU A 130 3.74 -5.30 -15.77
CA GLU A 130 5.21 -5.19 -15.85
C GLU A 130 5.88 -6.47 -15.33
N GLY A 131 5.28 -7.11 -14.32
CA GLY A 131 5.76 -8.40 -13.82
C GLY A 131 4.97 -8.90 -12.62
N GLN A 132 5.17 -10.18 -12.32
CA GLN A 132 4.57 -10.83 -11.16
C GLN A 132 5.47 -11.95 -10.65
N VAL A 133 5.38 -12.22 -9.36
CA VAL A 133 5.96 -13.40 -8.70
C VAL A 133 4.87 -14.06 -7.88
N GLN A 134 4.78 -15.38 -8.01
CA GLN A 134 3.82 -16.22 -7.30
C GLN A 134 4.58 -17.21 -6.41
N ASP A 135 3.87 -17.74 -5.41
CA ASP A 135 4.43 -18.77 -4.55
C ASP A 135 4.45 -20.09 -5.33
N ASP A 136 5.60 -20.73 -5.45
CA ASP A 136 5.79 -21.96 -6.22
C ASP A 136 5.37 -23.22 -5.43
N GLU A 137 4.94 -23.07 -4.17
CA GLU A 137 4.70 -24.21 -3.26
C GLU A 137 3.39 -24.97 -3.50
N ASP A 138 2.46 -24.52 -4.36
CA ASP A 138 1.23 -25.28 -4.66
C ASP A 138 0.86 -25.38 -6.16
N ASP A 139 0.86 -26.63 -6.62
CA ASP A 139 0.38 -27.19 -7.89
C ASP A 139 -0.78 -26.45 -8.60
N LYS A 140 -0.58 -26.13 -9.89
CA LYS A 140 -1.53 -26.11 -11.04
C LYS A 140 -2.90 -25.40 -10.93
N LEU A 141 -3.27 -24.87 -9.77
CA LEU A 141 -4.53 -24.20 -9.43
C LEU A 141 -4.29 -22.89 -8.65
N ALA A 142 -3.03 -22.54 -8.37
CA ALA A 142 -2.68 -21.29 -7.71
C ALA A 142 -3.26 -20.10 -8.50
N GLU A 143 -4.09 -19.29 -7.82
CA GLU A 143 -4.47 -17.98 -8.33
C GLU A 143 -3.20 -17.20 -8.65
N ASN A 144 -3.08 -16.69 -9.88
CA ASN A 144 -1.93 -15.86 -10.22
C ASN A 144 -1.94 -14.58 -9.36
N ALA A 145 -0.81 -13.88 -9.27
CA ALA A 145 -0.68 -12.74 -8.38
C ALA A 145 -1.71 -11.62 -8.66
N LEU A 146 -2.14 -11.49 -9.92
CA LEU A 146 -3.17 -10.54 -10.34
C LEU A 146 -4.57 -10.95 -9.91
N ASP A 147 -4.91 -12.24 -9.97
CA ASP A 147 -6.18 -12.78 -9.48
C ASP A 147 -6.28 -12.59 -7.96
N ARG A 148 -5.20 -12.91 -7.23
CA ARG A 148 -5.10 -12.65 -5.78
C ARG A 148 -5.31 -11.17 -5.45
N LEU A 149 -4.65 -10.28 -6.20
CA LEU A 149 -4.84 -8.83 -6.07
C LEU A 149 -6.30 -8.43 -6.30
N THR A 150 -6.91 -8.93 -7.36
CA THR A 150 -8.29 -8.62 -7.74
C THR A 150 -9.27 -9.11 -6.67
N THR A 151 -9.10 -10.34 -6.18
CA THR A 151 -9.89 -10.94 -5.10
C THR A 151 -9.77 -10.11 -3.82
N TYR A 152 -8.53 -9.76 -3.42
CA TYR A 152 -8.30 -8.93 -2.23
C TYR A 152 -9.00 -7.58 -2.34
N LEU A 153 -8.87 -6.88 -3.48
CA LEU A 153 -9.51 -5.57 -3.68
C LEU A 153 -11.04 -5.65 -3.70
N LYS A 154 -11.62 -6.73 -4.24
CA LYS A 154 -13.08 -6.95 -4.25
C LYS A 154 -13.66 -7.19 -2.86
N GLN A 155 -12.88 -7.73 -1.94
CA GLN A 155 -13.29 -7.99 -0.56
C GLN A 155 -13.19 -6.73 0.35
N LEU A 156 -12.57 -5.66 -0.13
CA LEU A 156 -12.43 -4.40 0.62
C LEU A 156 -13.66 -3.50 0.44
N ASP A 157 -14.62 -3.63 1.35
CA ASP A 157 -15.80 -2.75 1.41
C ASP A 157 -15.54 -1.45 2.18
N GLU A 158 -14.67 -1.51 3.19
CA GLU A 158 -14.27 -0.38 4.02
C GLU A 158 -12.83 -0.51 4.50
N ILE A 159 -12.22 0.61 4.91
CA ILE A 159 -10.87 0.63 5.50
C ILE A 159 -11.00 0.77 7.01
N ARG A 160 -10.78 -0.35 7.71
CA ARG A 160 -10.67 -0.38 9.17
C ARG A 160 -9.24 -0.11 9.61
N VAL A 161 -9.08 0.59 10.73
CA VAL A 161 -7.77 0.87 11.32
C VAL A 161 -7.41 -0.27 12.28
N ALA A 162 -6.18 -0.77 12.21
CA ALA A 162 -5.69 -1.82 13.09
C ALA A 162 -5.46 -1.30 14.52
N ASP A 163 -5.40 -2.19 15.51
CA ASP A 163 -5.02 -1.80 16.88
C ASP A 163 -3.52 -1.53 17.03
N THR A 164 -2.70 -2.13 16.17
CA THR A 164 -1.24 -2.10 16.25
C THR A 164 -0.64 -1.83 14.87
N PRO A 165 0.52 -1.14 14.80
CA PRO A 165 1.19 -0.91 13.53
C PRO A 165 1.97 -2.14 13.03
N ARG A 166 2.07 -3.19 13.88
CA ARG A 166 2.79 -4.42 13.58
C ARG A 166 1.88 -5.41 12.83
N VAL A 167 2.50 -6.26 12.01
CA VAL A 167 1.81 -7.46 11.50
C VAL A 167 1.75 -8.41 12.69
N ALA A 168 0.56 -8.90 13.07
CA ALA A 168 0.47 -10.01 14.01
C ALA A 168 1.22 -11.19 13.38
N GLY A 169 2.25 -11.68 14.08
CA GLY A 169 3.04 -12.83 13.65
C GLY A 169 2.28 -14.12 13.86
#